data_AF-A0A952QV16-F1
#
_entry.id   AF-A0A952QV16-F1
#
_cell.length_a   1.000
_cell.length_b   1.000
_cell.length_c   1.000
_cell.angle_alpha   90.00
_cell.angle_beta   90.00
_cell.angle_gamma   90.00
#
_symmetry.space_group_name_H-M   'P 1'
#
loop_
_entity.id
_entity.type
_entity.pdbx_description
1 polymer ?
#
loop_
_entity_poly.entity_id
_entity_poly.type
_entity_poly.pdbx_seq_one_letter_code
_entity_poly.pdbx_strand_id
1 'polypeptide(L)'
;EPFQHAMSDRGRRLRLYTPVGELLPGMAYLVRRLLENTSNESFLRKEYVESQPLSLLLSPPDGAPSHPASSSPVEHRSSPYTSPTEFVNEPVADFSRAPARTAMTDAIERRRKHLGQRLDLSTLAAHLPTGPDLSTRNPSHPEQIVAVVQSYQPADVPALTKIAGAAEESWTRRPVADRVAVMRKAASLMRDQRWDLAAWEVFEEGKPWREADADVAEAIDFLEYYAGEMARLGPPPRLGRYPGELNEVLWNSRGVTVVIAPWNFPLAIPTGMVAAALVAGNPVLFKPSERSSAMGYQLARILLDAGVPKGLLQYVPGGPELGRELVESAAVRTIAFT
;
A
#
# COMPACT_ATOMS: atom_id res chain seq x y z
N GLU A 1 5.17 49.16 -19.05
CA GLU A 1 3.90 48.40 -18.97
C GLU A 1 2.77 49.40 -18.68
N PRO A 2 1.64 49.40 -19.42
CA PRO A 2 0.61 50.44 -19.30
C PRO A 2 0.06 50.62 -17.89
N PHE A 3 -0.13 49.52 -17.16
CA PHE A 3 -0.61 49.53 -15.78
C PHE A 3 0.38 50.17 -14.79
N GLN A 4 1.67 49.89 -14.91
CA GLN A 4 2.72 50.44 -14.02
C GLN A 4 2.80 51.96 -14.10
N HIS A 5 2.72 52.51 -15.32
CA HIS A 5 2.69 53.96 -15.53
C HIS A 5 1.41 54.57 -14.92
N ALA A 6 0.25 53.99 -15.21
CA ALA A 6 -1.03 54.48 -14.68
C ALA A 6 -1.09 54.50 -13.13
N MET A 7 -0.44 53.53 -12.46
CA MET A 7 -0.33 53.51 -11.00
C MET A 7 0.59 54.62 -10.47
N SER A 8 1.72 54.84 -11.13
CA SER A 8 2.69 55.89 -10.75
C SER A 8 2.11 57.28 -10.95
N ASP A 9 1.43 57.54 -12.06
CA ASP A 9 0.79 58.83 -12.38
C ASP A 9 -0.31 59.20 -11.38
N ARG A 10 -0.96 58.19 -10.79
CA ARG A 10 -1.93 58.37 -9.71
C ARG A 10 -1.31 58.53 -8.32
N GLY A 11 0.01 58.75 -8.24
CA GLY A 11 0.74 58.91 -6.98
C GLY A 11 0.71 57.65 -6.11
N ARG A 12 0.46 56.47 -6.69
CA ARG A 12 0.47 55.21 -5.94
C ARG A 12 1.89 54.67 -5.87
N ARG A 13 2.26 54.12 -4.71
CA ARG A 13 3.56 53.50 -4.50
C ARG A 13 3.62 52.14 -5.18
N LEU A 14 4.52 51.98 -6.13
CA LEU A 14 4.77 50.74 -6.87
C LEU A 14 6.11 50.10 -6.44
N ARG A 15 6.18 48.77 -6.43
CA ARG A 15 7.45 48.02 -6.29
C ARG A 15 7.55 47.02 -7.43
N LEU A 16 8.65 47.06 -8.17
CA LEU A 16 8.94 46.11 -9.25
C LEU A 16 9.69 44.91 -8.68
N TYR A 17 9.21 43.70 -8.98
CA TYR A 17 9.94 42.47 -8.73
C TYR A 17 10.91 42.26 -9.90
N THR A 18 12.22 42.39 -9.64
CA THR A 18 13.28 42.37 -10.67
C THR A 18 14.21 41.18 -10.44
N PRO A 19 13.94 40.01 -11.07
CA PRO A 19 14.86 38.88 -11.03
C PRO A 19 16.19 39.23 -11.70
N VAL A 20 17.30 38.88 -11.08
CA VAL A 20 18.66 39.00 -11.63
C VAL A 20 19.36 37.66 -11.43
N GLY A 21 20.02 37.15 -12.45
CA GLY A 21 20.73 35.88 -12.38
C GLY A 21 21.21 35.38 -13.74
N GLU A 22 21.82 34.20 -13.72
CA GLU A 22 22.33 33.51 -14.89
C GLU A 22 21.23 33.11 -15.88
N LEU A 23 21.63 32.89 -17.14
CA LEU A 23 20.69 32.57 -18.22
C LEU A 23 19.86 31.32 -17.94
N LEU A 24 20.45 30.25 -17.39
CA LEU A 24 19.75 28.98 -17.17
C LEU A 24 18.57 29.10 -16.17
N PRO A 25 18.74 29.61 -14.93
CA PRO A 25 17.62 29.96 -14.06
C PRO A 25 16.67 31.00 -14.69
N GLY A 26 17.21 31.94 -15.47
CA GLY A 26 16.44 32.94 -16.21
C GLY A 26 15.47 32.32 -17.21
N MET A 27 15.88 31.27 -17.93
CA MET A 27 15.02 30.54 -18.86
C MET A 27 13.91 29.78 -18.14
N ALA A 28 14.18 29.18 -16.98
CA ALA A 28 13.14 28.55 -16.16
C ALA A 28 12.11 29.60 -15.66
N TYR A 29 12.60 30.76 -15.22
CA TYR A 29 11.74 31.88 -14.84
C TYR A 29 10.89 32.39 -16.03
N LEU A 30 11.49 32.49 -17.22
CA LEU A 30 10.81 32.88 -18.45
C LEU A 30 9.66 31.92 -18.80
N VAL A 31 9.90 30.60 -18.75
CA VAL A 31 8.85 29.60 -18.97
C VAL A 31 7.68 29.81 -18.01
N ARG A 32 7.95 30.07 -16.73
CA ARG A 32 6.89 30.38 -15.75
C ARG A 32 6.12 31.66 -16.10
N ARG A 33 6.80 32.72 -16.56
CA ARG A 33 6.14 33.96 -17.02
C ARG A 33 5.27 33.71 -18.26
N LEU A 34 5.72 32.88 -19.20
CA LEU A 34 4.93 32.50 -20.36
C LEU A 34 3.68 31.74 -19.96
N LEU A 35 3.78 30.77 -19.04
CA LEU A 35 2.62 30.02 -18.54
C LEU A 35 1.59 30.93 -17.86
N GLU A 36 2.04 31.87 -17.04
CA GLU A 36 1.16 32.84 -16.36
C GLU A 36 0.43 33.76 -17.34
N ASN A 37 1.15 34.28 -18.34
CA ASN A 37 0.61 35.26 -19.28
C ASN A 37 -0.17 34.63 -20.43
N THR A 38 0.00 33.33 -20.70
CA THR A 38 -0.74 32.62 -21.75
C THR A 38 -1.85 31.72 -21.22
N SER A 39 -2.03 31.61 -19.90
CA SER A 39 -3.17 30.88 -19.30
C SER A 39 -4.52 31.43 -19.77
N ASN A 40 -5.49 30.55 -20.04
CA ASN A 40 -6.87 30.94 -20.36
C ASN A 40 -7.51 31.82 -19.27
N GLU A 41 -7.06 31.67 -18.01
CA GLU A 41 -7.55 32.48 -16.89
C GLU A 41 -6.77 33.78 -16.66
N SER A 42 -5.73 34.04 -17.45
CA SER A 42 -4.90 35.24 -17.30
C SER A 42 -5.66 36.51 -17.66
N PHE A 43 -5.73 37.46 -16.72
CA PHE A 43 -6.31 38.78 -16.97
C PHE A 43 -5.63 39.49 -18.15
N LEU A 44 -4.29 39.40 -18.22
CA LEU A 44 -3.51 40.02 -19.30
C LEU A 44 -3.83 39.40 -20.66
N ARG A 45 -4.05 38.09 -20.73
CA ARG A 45 -4.48 37.45 -21.97
C ARG A 45 -5.90 37.87 -22.37
N LYS A 46 -6.83 37.86 -21.40
CA LYS A 46 -8.23 38.28 -21.62
C LYS A 46 -8.33 39.73 -22.09
N GLU A 47 -7.47 40.61 -21.57
CA GLU A 47 -7.39 42.03 -21.96
C GLU A 47 -6.69 42.22 -23.31
N TYR A 48 -5.43 41.78 -23.46
CA TYR A 48 -4.58 42.16 -24.60
C TYR A 48 -4.68 41.24 -25.81
N VAL A 49 -5.16 40.00 -25.65
CA VAL A 49 -5.26 39.01 -26.75
C VAL A 49 -6.71 38.76 -27.13
N GLU A 50 -7.57 38.50 -26.14
CA GLU A 50 -8.96 38.11 -26.39
C GLU A 50 -9.93 39.29 -26.48
N SER A 51 -9.48 40.51 -26.12
CA SER A 51 -10.28 41.74 -26.18
C SER A 51 -11.64 41.62 -25.48
N GLN A 52 -11.66 40.96 -24.32
CA GLN A 52 -12.89 40.76 -23.54
C GLN A 52 -13.50 42.12 -23.13
N PRO A 53 -14.84 42.21 -22.98
CA PRO A 53 -15.50 43.46 -22.63
C PRO A 53 -14.99 44.04 -21.31
N LEU A 54 -14.78 45.36 -21.26
CA LEU A 54 -14.30 46.04 -20.05
C LEU A 54 -15.25 45.84 -18.86
N SER A 55 -16.55 45.71 -19.10
CA SER A 55 -17.54 45.39 -18.06
C SER A 55 -17.32 44.02 -17.41
N LEU A 56 -16.78 43.05 -18.16
CA LEU A 56 -16.40 41.73 -17.67
C LEU A 56 -15.02 41.75 -17.00
N LEU A 57 -14.06 42.50 -17.54
CA LEU A 57 -12.74 42.63 -16.91
C LEU A 57 -12.80 43.38 -15.56
N LEU A 58 -13.70 44.35 -15.45
CA LEU A 58 -13.90 45.15 -14.23
C LEU A 58 -15.01 44.61 -13.33
N SER A 59 -15.70 43.52 -13.72
CA SER A 59 -16.69 42.91 -12.84
C SER A 59 -16.00 42.49 -11.54
N PRO A 60 -16.55 42.80 -10.35
CA PRO A 60 -16.03 42.27 -9.11
C PRO A 60 -15.89 40.75 -9.25
N PRO A 61 -14.79 40.13 -8.79
CA PRO A 61 -14.80 38.68 -8.66
C PRO A 61 -15.98 38.36 -7.74
N ASP A 62 -16.95 37.59 -8.23
CA ASP A 62 -18.29 37.47 -7.62
C ASP A 62 -18.27 36.90 -6.18
N GLY A 63 -17.10 36.62 -5.59
CA GLY A 63 -16.93 35.92 -4.32
C GLY A 63 -17.35 34.45 -4.42
N ALA A 64 -18.30 34.16 -5.30
CA ALA A 64 -18.52 32.89 -5.94
C ALA A 64 -17.25 32.58 -6.76
N PRO A 65 -16.48 31.56 -6.35
CA PRO A 65 -15.35 31.12 -7.14
C PRO A 65 -15.90 30.75 -8.54
N SER A 66 -15.25 31.25 -9.59
CA SER A 66 -15.66 31.10 -11.01
C SER A 66 -15.65 29.64 -11.49
N HIS A 67 -15.16 28.75 -10.63
CA HIS A 67 -15.54 27.36 -10.50
C HIS A 67 -15.94 27.18 -9.04
N PRO A 68 -16.93 26.34 -8.67
CA PRO A 68 -17.14 26.01 -7.26
C PRO A 68 -15.77 25.78 -6.65
N ALA A 69 -15.43 26.53 -5.60
CA ALA A 69 -14.22 26.27 -4.84
C ALA A 69 -14.35 24.80 -4.57
N SER A 70 -13.44 24.02 -5.14
CA SER A 70 -13.18 22.71 -4.62
C SER A 70 -12.84 22.98 -3.16
N SER A 71 -13.86 22.93 -2.31
CA SER A 71 -13.74 22.88 -0.86
C SER A 71 -13.18 21.53 -0.45
N SER A 72 -13.00 20.61 -1.40
CA SER A 72 -11.98 19.60 -1.28
C SER A 72 -10.64 20.33 -1.27
N PRO A 73 -9.80 20.17 -0.23
CA PRO A 73 -8.38 20.41 -0.40
C PRO A 73 -7.94 19.72 -1.71
N VAL A 74 -6.76 20.04 -2.25
CA VAL A 74 -6.05 19.02 -3.04
C VAL A 74 -5.63 17.90 -2.07
N GLU A 75 -6.58 17.31 -1.36
CA GLU A 75 -6.59 15.89 -1.13
C GLU A 75 -6.59 15.31 -2.54
N HIS A 76 -5.73 14.34 -2.78
CA HIS A 76 -5.99 13.32 -3.80
C HIS A 76 -7.32 12.63 -3.45
N ARG A 77 -8.45 13.36 -3.53
CA ARG A 77 -9.76 12.75 -3.67
C ARG A 77 -9.81 12.33 -5.12
N SER A 78 -9.69 11.02 -5.29
CA SER A 78 -10.42 10.27 -6.30
C SER A 78 -11.48 11.13 -6.98
N SER A 79 -11.25 11.39 -8.27
CA SER A 79 -12.13 12.14 -9.16
C SER A 79 -13.60 11.83 -8.88
N PRO A 80 -14.53 12.80 -8.86
CA PRO A 80 -15.96 12.56 -8.69
C PRO A 80 -16.60 11.75 -9.85
N TYR A 81 -15.80 11.31 -10.83
CA TYR A 81 -16.17 10.34 -11.85
C TYR A 81 -15.84 8.88 -11.50
N THR A 82 -15.27 8.60 -10.32
CA THR A 82 -14.99 7.23 -9.90
C THR A 82 -16.30 6.56 -9.46
N SER A 83 -16.77 5.64 -10.30
CA SER A 83 -17.76 4.63 -9.92
C SER A 83 -17.30 3.96 -8.60
N PRO A 84 -18.21 3.48 -7.73
CA PRO A 84 -17.88 2.67 -6.55
C PRO A 84 -17.05 1.40 -6.82
N THR A 85 -16.67 1.17 -8.09
CA THR A 85 -15.97 0.01 -8.62
C THR A 85 -14.53 0.30 -9.07
N GLU A 86 -14.04 1.54 -9.01
CA GLU A 86 -12.69 1.87 -9.46
C GLU A 86 -11.69 1.83 -8.30
N PHE A 87 -10.63 1.04 -8.44
CA PHE A 87 -9.56 0.93 -7.45
C PHE A 87 -8.80 2.26 -7.33
N VAL A 88 -8.48 2.64 -6.10
CA VAL A 88 -7.73 3.86 -5.78
C VAL A 88 -6.67 3.48 -4.76
N ASN A 89 -5.43 3.90 -5.02
CA ASN A 89 -4.33 3.70 -4.10
C ASN A 89 -4.57 4.41 -2.76
N GLU A 90 -4.18 3.77 -1.68
CA GLU A 90 -4.15 4.31 -0.33
C GLU A 90 -3.22 5.54 -0.32
N PRO A 91 -3.72 6.71 0.12
CA PRO A 91 -2.90 7.91 0.14
C PRO A 91 -1.74 7.76 1.12
N VAL A 92 -0.53 8.03 0.63
CA VAL A 92 0.66 8.17 1.50
C VAL A 92 0.52 9.39 2.41
N ALA A 93 1.19 9.33 3.56
CA ALA A 93 1.14 10.35 4.58
C ALA A 93 1.85 11.64 4.14
N ASP A 94 1.16 12.77 4.31
CA ASP A 94 1.76 14.08 4.15
C ASP A 94 2.48 14.52 5.45
N PHE A 95 3.77 14.25 5.53
CA PHE A 95 4.62 14.66 6.66
C PHE A 95 4.87 16.18 6.75
N SER A 96 4.40 17.00 5.78
CA SER A 96 4.35 18.45 5.96
C SER A 96 3.33 18.85 7.04
N ARG A 97 2.34 17.98 7.31
CA ARG A 97 1.31 18.17 8.33
C ARG A 97 1.77 17.66 9.69
N ALA A 98 1.55 18.47 10.73
CA ALA A 98 1.92 18.12 12.10
C ALA A 98 1.29 16.80 12.61
N PRO A 99 0.00 16.49 12.36
CA PRO A 99 -0.61 15.26 12.85
C PRO A 99 0.10 13.98 12.37
N ALA A 100 0.53 13.92 11.11
CA ALA A 100 1.25 12.76 10.57
C ALA A 100 2.61 12.56 11.27
N ARG A 101 3.35 13.66 11.51
CA ARG A 101 4.61 13.61 12.26
C ARG A 101 4.40 13.15 13.69
N THR A 102 3.37 13.64 14.37
CA THR A 102 3.03 13.25 15.73
C THR A 102 2.67 11.76 15.79
N ALA A 103 1.79 11.28 14.92
CA ALA A 103 1.37 9.88 14.92
C ALA A 103 2.54 8.91 14.69
N MET A 104 3.43 9.22 13.73
CA MET A 104 4.64 8.43 13.48
C MET A 104 5.61 8.46 14.68
N THR A 105 5.84 9.65 15.26
CA THR A 105 6.73 9.78 16.43
C THR A 105 6.20 8.97 17.62
N ASP A 106 4.89 9.06 17.89
CA ASP A 106 4.27 8.32 18.98
C ASP A 106 4.35 6.80 18.78
N ALA A 107 4.18 6.33 17.54
CA ALA A 107 4.32 4.91 17.20
C ALA A 107 5.75 4.40 17.38
N ILE A 108 6.75 5.18 16.93
CA ILE A 108 8.16 4.88 17.15
C ILE A 108 8.46 4.79 18.66
N GLU A 109 7.97 5.73 19.46
CA GLU A 109 8.19 5.70 20.92
C GLU A 109 7.46 4.54 21.62
N ARG A 110 6.27 4.16 21.16
CA ARG A 110 5.61 2.92 21.62
C ARG A 110 6.43 1.68 21.26
N ARG A 111 6.94 1.60 20.03
CA ARG A 111 7.72 0.46 19.54
C ARG A 111 9.06 0.33 20.25
N ARG A 112 9.73 1.46 20.52
CA ARG A 112 11.01 1.54 21.24
C ARG A 112 10.95 0.86 22.61
N LYS A 113 9.83 1.00 23.33
CA LYS A 113 9.61 0.40 24.67
C LYS A 113 9.53 -1.13 24.66
N HIS A 114 9.36 -1.73 23.49
CA HIS A 114 9.10 -3.15 23.35
C HIS A 114 10.13 -3.84 22.44
N LEU A 115 11.27 -3.20 22.14
CA LEU A 115 12.34 -3.83 21.37
C LEU A 115 12.93 -5.03 22.13
N GLY A 116 13.37 -6.04 21.39
CA GLY A 116 13.90 -7.28 21.95
C GLY A 116 12.83 -8.25 22.45
N GLN A 117 11.54 -7.93 22.27
CA GLN A 117 10.45 -8.81 22.70
C GLN A 117 10.46 -10.15 21.94
N ARG A 118 10.11 -11.22 22.63
CA ARG A 118 9.77 -12.49 22.00
C ARG A 118 8.33 -12.43 21.47
N LEU A 119 8.12 -12.71 20.19
CA LEU A 119 6.77 -12.81 19.61
C LEU A 119 6.19 -14.19 19.91
N ASP A 120 4.99 -14.22 20.48
CA ASP A 120 4.30 -15.45 20.82
C ASP A 120 3.66 -16.09 19.58
N LEU A 121 4.15 -17.28 19.23
CA LEU A 121 3.66 -18.06 18.11
C LEU A 121 2.53 -19.03 18.50
N SER A 122 2.27 -19.28 19.78
CA SER A 122 1.28 -20.27 20.21
C SER A 122 -0.13 -19.95 19.69
N THR A 123 -0.47 -18.67 19.68
CA THR A 123 -1.74 -18.14 19.17
C THR A 123 -1.83 -18.16 17.64
N LEU A 124 -0.69 -18.04 16.94
CA LEU A 124 -0.61 -17.94 15.48
C LEU A 124 -0.37 -19.29 14.77
N ALA A 125 0.40 -20.19 15.37
CA ALA A 125 0.93 -21.40 14.74
C ALA A 125 -0.03 -22.58 14.77
N ALA A 126 -0.36 -23.16 13.61
CA ALA A 126 -1.16 -24.39 13.52
C ALA A 126 -0.35 -25.63 13.94
N HIS A 127 0.97 -25.57 13.79
CA HIS A 127 1.96 -26.53 14.27
C HIS A 127 3.09 -25.76 14.93
N LEU A 128 3.50 -26.11 16.15
CA LEU A 128 4.56 -25.38 16.83
C LEU A 128 5.92 -25.59 16.13
N PRO A 129 6.73 -24.54 15.97
CA PRO A 129 8.06 -24.68 15.37
C PRO A 129 8.98 -25.53 16.24
N THR A 130 9.93 -26.23 15.62
CA THR A 130 10.92 -27.06 16.33
C THR A 130 12.37 -26.65 16.07
N GLY A 131 12.59 -25.60 15.29
CA GLY A 131 13.91 -25.03 15.01
C GLY A 131 14.41 -24.04 16.08
N PRO A 132 15.62 -23.48 15.89
CA PRO A 132 16.21 -22.50 16.80
C PRO A 132 15.48 -21.15 16.74
N ASP A 133 15.75 -20.28 17.71
CA ASP A 133 15.25 -18.90 17.65
C ASP A 133 15.96 -18.08 16.58
N LEU A 134 15.19 -17.22 15.90
CA LEU A 134 15.68 -16.15 15.04
C LEU A 134 15.51 -14.82 15.74
N SER A 135 16.54 -13.99 15.67
CA SER A 135 16.52 -12.62 16.20
C SER A 135 16.72 -11.63 15.08
N THR A 136 15.80 -10.69 14.91
CA THR A 136 15.98 -9.57 13.98
C THR A 136 16.64 -8.41 14.69
N ARG A 137 17.47 -7.64 13.96
CA ARG A 137 18.36 -6.61 14.52
C ARG A 137 18.15 -5.30 13.79
N ASN A 138 18.27 -4.20 14.52
CA ASN A 138 18.15 -2.88 13.93
C ASN A 138 19.37 -2.58 13.04
N PRO A 139 19.23 -2.39 11.73
CA PRO A 139 20.37 -2.13 10.85
C PRO A 139 21.04 -0.77 11.15
N SER A 140 20.32 0.18 11.77
CA SER A 140 20.89 1.46 12.22
C SER A 140 21.64 1.34 13.55
N HIS A 141 21.38 0.29 14.33
CA HIS A 141 22.03 -0.01 15.62
C HIS A 141 22.18 -1.53 15.81
N PRO A 142 23.20 -2.18 15.19
CA PRO A 142 23.23 -3.65 15.05
C PRO A 142 23.20 -4.48 16.34
N GLU A 143 23.64 -3.90 17.46
CA GLU A 143 23.57 -4.54 18.78
C GLU A 143 22.14 -4.58 19.35
N GLN A 144 21.23 -3.76 18.82
CA GLN A 144 19.85 -3.69 19.25
C GLN A 144 19.01 -4.77 18.57
N ILE A 145 18.57 -5.75 19.35
CA ILE A 145 17.59 -6.75 18.91
C ILE A 145 16.22 -6.08 18.82
N VAL A 146 15.53 -6.29 17.70
CA VAL A 146 14.19 -5.73 17.45
C VAL A 146 13.13 -6.70 17.94
N ALA A 147 13.22 -7.97 17.56
CA ALA A 147 12.37 -9.04 18.08
C ALA A 147 13.06 -10.41 18.02
N VAL A 148 12.50 -11.37 18.75
CA VAL A 148 12.88 -12.78 18.71
C VAL A 148 11.66 -13.63 18.33
N VAL A 149 11.81 -14.53 17.37
CA VAL A 149 10.78 -15.49 16.94
C VAL A 149 11.34 -16.90 16.95
N GLN A 150 10.53 -17.90 17.28
CA GLN A 150 10.94 -19.29 17.09
C GLN A 150 10.83 -19.66 15.59
N SER A 151 11.80 -20.41 15.05
CA SER A 151 11.79 -20.82 13.65
C SER A 151 11.44 -22.27 13.43
N TYR A 152 11.03 -22.58 12.20
CA TYR A 152 10.83 -23.93 11.71
C TYR A 152 12.11 -24.47 11.07
N GLN A 153 12.23 -25.79 11.07
CA GLN A 153 13.30 -26.54 10.43
C GLN A 153 12.73 -27.47 9.34
N PRO A 154 13.55 -28.00 8.41
CA PRO A 154 13.07 -28.86 7.32
C PRO A 154 12.16 -30.02 7.78
N ALA A 155 12.44 -30.62 8.93
CA ALA A 155 11.64 -31.70 9.51
C ALA A 155 10.17 -31.32 9.80
N ASP A 156 9.83 -30.03 9.89
CA ASP A 156 8.47 -29.55 10.14
C ASP A 156 7.61 -29.50 8.87
N VAL A 157 8.21 -29.47 7.67
CA VAL A 157 7.52 -29.28 6.38
C VAL A 157 6.42 -30.31 6.11
N PRO A 158 6.60 -31.62 6.39
CA PRO A 158 5.53 -32.61 6.22
C PRO A 158 4.29 -32.30 7.08
N ALA A 159 4.46 -31.78 8.29
CA ALA A 159 3.33 -31.42 9.15
C ALA A 159 2.61 -30.17 8.64
N LEU A 160 3.37 -29.14 8.26
CA LEU A 160 2.85 -27.88 7.72
C LEU A 160 2.03 -28.10 6.43
N THR A 161 2.57 -28.87 5.48
CA THR A 161 1.90 -29.17 4.21
C THR A 161 0.65 -30.01 4.39
N LYS A 162 0.66 -30.99 5.32
CA LYS A 162 -0.52 -31.79 5.68
C LYS A 162 -1.64 -30.91 6.23
N ILE A 163 -1.32 -29.97 7.12
CA ILE A 163 -2.30 -29.04 7.70
C ILE A 163 -2.88 -28.12 6.61
N ALA A 164 -2.02 -27.57 5.75
CA ALA A 164 -2.44 -26.70 4.64
C ALA A 164 -3.38 -27.41 3.67
N GLY A 165 -3.03 -28.64 3.26
CA GLY A 165 -3.86 -29.46 2.37
C GLY A 165 -5.21 -29.84 2.98
N ALA A 166 -5.27 -30.07 4.30
CA ALA A 166 -6.54 -30.35 4.99
C ALA A 166 -7.48 -29.13 5.06
N ALA A 167 -6.93 -27.90 5.02
CA ALA A 167 -7.72 -26.67 5.03
C ALA A 167 -8.23 -26.24 3.64
N GLU A 168 -7.61 -26.75 2.57
CA GLU A 168 -7.85 -26.31 1.18
C GLU A 168 -9.32 -26.38 0.78
N GLU A 169 -9.94 -27.56 0.86
CA GLU A 169 -11.28 -27.79 0.32
C GLU A 169 -12.32 -26.83 0.93
N SER A 170 -12.26 -26.62 2.25
CA SER A 170 -13.18 -25.73 2.96
C SER A 170 -13.05 -24.28 2.50
N TRP A 171 -11.84 -23.84 2.14
CA TRP A 171 -11.58 -22.49 1.72
C TRP A 171 -11.86 -22.26 0.24
N THR A 172 -11.49 -23.21 -0.62
CA THR A 172 -11.79 -23.14 -2.06
C THR A 172 -13.30 -23.09 -2.31
N ARG A 173 -14.08 -23.88 -1.55
CA ARG A 173 -15.55 -23.89 -1.63
C ARG A 173 -16.23 -22.67 -1.01
N ARG A 174 -15.50 -21.88 -0.21
CA ARG A 174 -16.06 -20.66 0.40
C ARG A 174 -16.42 -19.66 -0.71
N PRO A 175 -17.58 -19.01 -0.68
CA PRO A 175 -17.98 -18.04 -1.70
C PRO A 175 -16.90 -16.97 -1.93
N VAL A 176 -16.70 -16.58 -3.19
CA VAL A 176 -15.74 -15.52 -3.56
C VAL A 176 -15.97 -14.25 -2.76
N ALA A 177 -17.22 -13.84 -2.60
CA ALA A 177 -17.61 -12.65 -1.83
C ALA A 177 -17.08 -12.69 -0.39
N ASP A 178 -17.08 -13.84 0.26
CA ASP A 178 -16.59 -13.97 1.63
C ASP A 178 -15.07 -13.90 1.70
N ARG A 179 -14.36 -14.51 0.73
CA ARG A 179 -12.88 -14.42 0.68
C ARG A 179 -12.45 -12.98 0.41
N VAL A 180 -13.16 -12.28 -0.48
CA VAL A 180 -13.01 -10.84 -0.75
C VAL A 180 -13.24 -10.02 0.53
N ALA A 181 -14.30 -10.33 1.29
CA ALA A 181 -14.59 -9.62 2.54
C ALA A 181 -13.47 -9.80 3.59
N VAL A 182 -12.83 -10.97 3.66
CA VAL A 182 -11.67 -11.19 4.55
C VAL A 182 -10.49 -10.32 4.13
N MET A 183 -10.17 -10.23 2.83
CA MET A 183 -9.07 -9.37 2.36
C MET A 183 -9.33 -7.89 2.67
N ARG A 184 -10.56 -7.41 2.44
CA ARG A 184 -10.97 -6.03 2.78
C ARG A 184 -10.92 -5.75 4.28
N LYS A 185 -11.29 -6.73 5.10
CA LYS A 185 -11.14 -6.61 6.56
C LYS A 185 -9.67 -6.51 6.96
N ALA A 186 -8.78 -7.28 6.34
CA ALA A 186 -7.35 -7.16 6.58
C ALA A 186 -6.82 -5.77 6.19
N ALA A 187 -7.26 -5.22 5.06
CA ALA A 187 -6.90 -3.86 4.64
C ALA A 187 -7.34 -2.81 5.67
N SER A 188 -8.58 -2.92 6.20
CA SER A 188 -9.06 -2.06 7.29
C SER A 188 -8.19 -2.17 8.54
N LEU A 189 -7.85 -3.39 8.96
CA LEU A 189 -7.00 -3.61 10.14
C LEU A 189 -5.58 -3.05 9.94
N MET A 190 -5.03 -3.10 8.72
CA MET A 190 -3.75 -2.46 8.40
C MET A 190 -3.85 -0.94 8.48
N ARG A 191 -4.93 -0.32 7.97
CA ARG A 191 -5.17 1.13 8.11
C ARG A 191 -5.23 1.55 9.58
N ASP A 192 -5.94 0.79 10.40
CA ASP A 192 -6.07 1.06 11.85
C ASP A 192 -4.71 0.97 12.58
N GLN A 193 -3.81 0.13 12.10
CA GLN A 193 -2.50 -0.14 12.70
C GLN A 193 -1.33 0.51 11.93
N ARG A 194 -1.61 1.39 10.96
CA ARG A 194 -0.66 1.87 9.95
C ARG A 194 0.64 2.40 10.56
N TRP A 195 0.55 3.22 11.61
CA TRP A 195 1.72 3.82 12.25
C TRP A 195 2.54 2.81 13.05
N ASP A 196 1.89 1.84 13.69
CA ASP A 196 2.61 0.80 14.45
C ASP A 196 3.33 -0.17 13.50
N LEU A 197 2.73 -0.47 12.34
CA LEU A 197 3.37 -1.23 11.26
C LEU A 197 4.59 -0.49 10.68
N ALA A 198 4.42 0.78 10.33
CA ALA A 198 5.54 1.59 9.82
C ALA A 198 6.67 1.72 10.87
N ALA A 199 6.33 1.84 12.16
CA ALA A 199 7.33 1.86 13.23
C ALA A 199 8.11 0.55 13.33
N TRP A 200 7.49 -0.61 13.09
CA TRP A 200 8.23 -1.87 13.00
C TRP A 200 9.26 -1.84 11.88
N GLU A 201 8.90 -1.39 10.67
CA GLU A 201 9.81 -1.32 9.53
C GLU A 201 10.98 -0.35 9.74
N VAL A 202 10.73 0.76 10.43
CA VAL A 202 11.79 1.70 10.84
C VAL A 202 12.85 1.00 11.69
N PHE A 203 12.43 0.15 12.65
CA PHE A 203 13.37 -0.54 13.53
C PHE A 203 13.97 -1.80 12.93
N GLU A 204 13.17 -2.63 12.26
CA GLU A 204 13.60 -3.94 11.75
C GLU A 204 14.40 -3.83 10.45
N GLU A 205 13.99 -2.95 9.53
CA GLU A 205 14.58 -2.83 8.20
C GLU A 205 15.23 -1.46 7.95
N GLY A 206 15.20 -0.56 8.93
CA GLY A 206 15.85 0.75 8.84
C GLY A 206 15.19 1.70 7.83
N LYS A 207 13.92 1.48 7.49
CA LYS A 207 13.23 2.31 6.51
C LYS A 207 13.05 3.75 7.01
N PRO A 208 13.32 4.77 6.17
CA PRO A 208 12.89 6.14 6.45
C PRO A 208 11.36 6.24 6.55
N TRP A 209 10.83 7.23 7.27
CA TRP A 209 9.40 7.33 7.59
C TRP A 209 8.48 7.31 6.36
N ARG A 210 8.90 7.94 5.27
CA ARG A 210 8.14 7.97 4.02
C ARG A 210 8.09 6.61 3.34
N GLU A 211 9.21 5.89 3.36
CA GLU A 211 9.33 4.56 2.76
C GLU A 211 8.56 3.51 3.58
N ALA A 212 8.61 3.61 4.91
CA ALA A 212 7.84 2.73 5.80
C ALA A 212 6.33 2.97 5.67
N ASP A 213 5.89 4.22 5.59
CA ASP A 213 4.48 4.54 5.36
C ASP A 213 4.01 4.09 3.96
N ALA A 214 4.85 4.25 2.94
CA ALA A 214 4.54 3.81 1.59
C ALA A 214 4.44 2.28 1.49
N ASP A 215 5.29 1.52 2.18
CA ASP A 215 5.21 0.05 2.22
C ASP A 215 3.86 -0.43 2.79
N VAL A 216 3.42 0.19 3.89
CA VAL A 216 2.13 -0.12 4.51
C VAL A 216 0.97 0.26 3.58
N ALA A 217 1.04 1.42 2.92
CA ALA A 217 0.04 1.84 1.94
C ALA A 217 -0.04 0.86 0.76
N GLU A 218 1.11 0.41 0.24
CA GLU A 218 1.16 -0.57 -0.85
C GLU A 218 0.65 -1.96 -0.42
N ALA A 219 0.88 -2.37 0.83
CA ALA A 219 0.28 -3.58 1.39
C ALA A 219 -1.26 -3.51 1.43
N ILE A 220 -1.81 -2.36 1.85
CA ILE A 220 -3.25 -2.07 1.84
C ILE A 220 -3.78 -2.12 0.40
N ASP A 221 -3.05 -1.53 -0.53
CA ASP A 221 -3.39 -1.53 -1.96
C ASP A 221 -3.47 -2.94 -2.53
N PHE A 222 -2.52 -3.82 -2.24
CA PHE A 222 -2.58 -5.20 -2.70
C PHE A 222 -3.81 -5.94 -2.17
N LEU A 223 -4.18 -5.73 -0.91
CA LEU A 223 -5.37 -6.35 -0.32
C LEU A 223 -6.65 -5.87 -1.03
N GLU A 224 -6.80 -4.57 -1.24
CA GLU A 224 -7.97 -4.00 -1.91
C GLU A 224 -8.01 -4.35 -3.39
N TYR A 225 -6.87 -4.27 -4.07
CA TYR A 225 -6.74 -4.56 -5.50
C TYR A 225 -7.06 -6.02 -5.81
N TYR A 226 -6.43 -6.98 -5.11
CA TYR A 226 -6.70 -8.40 -5.36
C TYR A 226 -8.08 -8.83 -4.87
N ALA A 227 -8.65 -8.17 -3.86
CA ALA A 227 -10.05 -8.34 -3.50
C ALA A 227 -10.99 -7.87 -4.63
N GLY A 228 -10.71 -6.71 -5.22
CA GLY A 228 -11.44 -6.19 -6.38
C GLY A 228 -11.34 -7.12 -7.60
N GLU A 229 -10.12 -7.57 -7.93
CA GLU A 229 -9.89 -8.47 -9.06
C GLU A 229 -10.55 -9.83 -8.86
N MET A 230 -10.51 -10.41 -7.67
CA MET A 230 -11.22 -11.66 -7.42
C MET A 230 -12.74 -11.47 -7.45
N ALA A 231 -13.27 -10.32 -6.99
CA ALA A 231 -14.69 -10.01 -7.14
C ALA A 231 -15.10 -9.89 -8.61
N ARG A 232 -14.23 -9.33 -9.47
CA ARG A 232 -14.42 -9.24 -10.91
C ARG A 232 -14.36 -10.60 -11.61
N LEU A 233 -13.44 -11.47 -11.19
CA LEU A 233 -13.26 -12.82 -11.75
C LEU A 233 -14.24 -13.85 -11.17
N GLY A 234 -14.87 -13.58 -10.03
CA GLY A 234 -15.71 -14.56 -9.33
C GLY A 234 -16.91 -15.07 -10.12
N PRO A 235 -17.73 -14.19 -10.75
CA PRO A 235 -18.83 -14.62 -11.61
C PRO A 235 -18.30 -15.29 -12.88
N PRO A 236 -18.66 -16.56 -13.17
CA PRO A 236 -18.18 -17.25 -14.36
C PRO A 236 -18.69 -16.54 -15.63
N PRO A 237 -17.80 -16.09 -16.54
CA PRO A 237 -18.24 -15.52 -17.79
C PRO A 237 -18.81 -16.63 -18.68
N ARG A 238 -20.00 -16.39 -19.23
CA ARG A 238 -20.59 -17.27 -20.24
C ARG A 238 -19.79 -17.19 -21.55
N LEU A 239 -19.44 -18.35 -22.11
CA LEU A 239 -18.84 -18.48 -23.43
C LEU A 239 -19.91 -18.82 -24.47
N GLY A 240 -19.91 -18.07 -25.57
CA GLY A 240 -20.87 -18.26 -26.65
C GLY A 240 -22.30 -17.85 -26.30
N ARG A 241 -23.20 -18.00 -27.27
CA ARG A 241 -24.62 -17.61 -27.14
C ARG A 241 -25.56 -18.64 -27.80
N TYR A 242 -25.07 -19.85 -28.09
CA TYR A 242 -25.87 -20.87 -28.78
C TYR A 242 -27.05 -21.33 -27.89
N PRO A 243 -28.28 -21.39 -28.45
CA PRO A 243 -29.42 -21.94 -27.73
C PRO A 243 -29.21 -23.41 -27.37
N GLY A 244 -29.64 -23.82 -26.17
CA GLY A 244 -29.48 -25.20 -25.69
C GLY A 244 -28.12 -25.52 -25.06
N GLU A 245 -27.17 -24.57 -25.04
CA GLU A 245 -25.82 -24.76 -24.52
C GLU A 245 -25.47 -23.70 -23.46
N LEU A 246 -24.90 -24.15 -22.33
CA LEU A 246 -24.32 -23.30 -21.29
C LEU A 246 -22.84 -23.68 -21.13
N ASN A 247 -21.96 -22.82 -21.65
CA ASN A 247 -20.52 -22.91 -21.41
C ASN A 247 -20.08 -21.77 -20.51
N GLU A 248 -19.25 -22.07 -19.54
CA GLU A 248 -18.77 -21.12 -18.54
C GLU A 248 -17.28 -21.35 -18.30
N VAL A 249 -16.54 -20.27 -18.02
CA VAL A 249 -15.16 -20.37 -17.52
C VAL A 249 -15.19 -20.30 -16.00
N LEU A 250 -14.54 -21.25 -15.36
CA LEU A 250 -14.36 -21.31 -13.92
C LEU A 250 -12.86 -21.28 -13.59
N TRP A 251 -12.52 -20.62 -12.50
CA TRP A 251 -11.18 -20.61 -11.94
C TRP A 251 -11.15 -21.43 -10.67
N ASN A 252 -10.20 -22.36 -10.56
CA ASN A 252 -10.00 -23.21 -9.39
C ASN A 252 -8.66 -22.92 -8.74
N SER A 253 -8.58 -23.11 -7.42
CA SER A 253 -7.31 -23.11 -6.69
C SER A 253 -6.37 -24.16 -7.27
N ARG A 254 -5.06 -23.87 -7.22
CA ARG A 254 -4.02 -24.81 -7.65
C ARG A 254 -3.58 -25.75 -6.53
N GLY A 255 -3.74 -25.33 -5.28
CA GLY A 255 -3.34 -26.05 -4.08
C GLY A 255 -2.34 -25.27 -3.22
N VAL A 256 -1.63 -25.96 -2.33
CA VAL A 256 -0.68 -25.34 -1.40
C VAL A 256 0.31 -24.45 -2.14
N THR A 257 0.34 -23.18 -1.75
CA THR A 257 1.23 -22.16 -2.28
C THR A 257 2.29 -21.82 -1.24
N VAL A 258 3.56 -21.88 -1.63
CA VAL A 258 4.66 -21.40 -0.80
C VAL A 258 4.98 -19.96 -1.22
N VAL A 259 4.97 -19.05 -0.25
CA VAL A 259 5.39 -17.65 -0.44
C VAL A 259 6.73 -17.47 0.27
N ILE A 260 7.77 -17.15 -0.49
CA ILE A 260 9.11 -16.82 0.03
C ILE A 260 9.34 -15.34 -0.28
N ALA A 261 9.31 -14.51 0.75
CA ALA A 261 9.30 -13.05 0.58
C ALA A 261 10.66 -12.41 0.90
N PRO A 262 10.98 -11.28 0.23
CA PRO A 262 12.21 -10.53 0.48
C PRO A 262 12.08 -9.64 1.72
N TRP A 263 13.18 -8.94 2.05
CA TRP A 263 13.26 -8.06 3.23
C TRP A 263 13.12 -6.56 2.91
N ASN A 264 13.38 -6.15 1.67
CA ASN A 264 13.41 -4.73 1.29
C ASN A 264 12.02 -4.08 1.22
N PHE A 265 10.97 -4.87 1.00
CA PHE A 265 9.57 -4.49 1.17
C PHE A 265 8.90 -5.53 2.07
N PRO A 266 9.14 -5.43 3.39
CA PRO A 266 8.89 -6.52 4.33
C PRO A 266 7.40 -6.74 4.62
N LEU A 267 6.53 -5.80 4.23
CA LEU A 267 5.08 -5.93 4.34
C LEU A 267 4.40 -5.93 2.99
N ALA A 268 4.72 -4.99 2.08
CA ALA A 268 4.02 -4.82 0.81
C ALA A 268 4.08 -6.08 -0.08
N ILE A 269 5.29 -6.50 -0.47
CA ILE A 269 5.51 -7.67 -1.34
C ILE A 269 4.93 -8.97 -0.74
N PRO A 270 5.21 -9.35 0.54
CA PRO A 270 4.59 -10.53 1.11
C PRO A 270 3.06 -10.41 1.19
N THR A 271 2.51 -9.23 1.50
CA THR A 271 1.05 -9.03 1.49
C THR A 271 0.48 -9.30 0.11
N GLY A 272 1.10 -8.78 -0.95
CA GLY A 272 0.67 -9.04 -2.33
C GLY A 272 0.67 -10.52 -2.69
N MET A 273 1.79 -11.21 -2.45
CA MET A 273 1.90 -12.64 -2.77
C MET A 273 0.92 -13.50 -1.94
N VAL A 274 0.81 -13.24 -0.64
CA VAL A 274 -0.08 -13.98 0.27
C VAL A 274 -1.55 -13.71 -0.06
N ALA A 275 -1.94 -12.44 -0.22
CA ALA A 275 -3.33 -12.06 -0.50
C ALA A 275 -3.83 -12.63 -1.84
N ALA A 276 -3.02 -12.55 -2.90
CA ALA A 276 -3.37 -13.11 -4.19
C ALA A 276 -3.62 -14.62 -4.12
N ALA A 277 -2.73 -15.36 -3.42
CA ALA A 277 -2.88 -16.79 -3.25
C ALA A 277 -4.14 -17.15 -2.44
N LEU A 278 -4.35 -16.48 -1.29
CA LEU A 278 -5.49 -16.72 -0.41
C LEU A 278 -6.82 -16.39 -1.09
N VAL A 279 -6.95 -15.22 -1.74
CA VAL A 279 -8.22 -14.80 -2.35
C VAL A 279 -8.61 -15.69 -3.53
N ALA A 280 -7.61 -16.24 -4.24
CA ALA A 280 -7.79 -17.25 -5.30
C ALA A 280 -8.09 -18.67 -4.76
N GLY A 281 -8.19 -18.85 -3.43
CA GLY A 281 -8.59 -20.10 -2.80
C GLY A 281 -7.45 -21.02 -2.39
N ASN A 282 -6.19 -20.58 -2.44
CA ASN A 282 -5.04 -21.44 -2.15
C ASN A 282 -4.63 -21.35 -0.67
N PRO A 283 -4.31 -22.48 0.00
CA PRO A 283 -3.55 -22.46 1.25
C PRO A 283 -2.16 -21.85 1.03
N VAL A 284 -1.63 -21.16 2.04
CA VAL A 284 -0.36 -20.46 1.99
C VAL A 284 0.57 -20.88 3.14
N LEU A 285 1.76 -21.34 2.78
CA LEU A 285 2.92 -21.42 3.67
C LEU A 285 3.79 -20.20 3.43
N PHE A 286 3.75 -19.23 4.34
CA PHE A 286 4.44 -17.96 4.21
C PHE A 286 5.76 -17.97 4.99
N LYS A 287 6.89 -18.07 4.26
CA LYS A 287 8.25 -17.92 4.79
C LYS A 287 8.73 -16.48 4.55
N PRO A 288 8.75 -15.60 5.57
CA PRO A 288 9.37 -14.28 5.43
C PRO A 288 10.89 -14.41 5.28
N SER A 289 11.55 -13.29 4.95
CA SER A 289 12.99 -13.19 5.15
C SER A 289 13.34 -13.30 6.64
N GLU A 290 14.50 -13.90 6.94
CA GLU A 290 15.08 -13.95 8.29
C GLU A 290 15.41 -12.57 8.84
N ARG A 291 15.54 -11.56 7.96
CA ARG A 291 15.81 -10.16 8.34
C ARG A 291 14.55 -9.44 8.83
N SER A 292 13.37 -9.82 8.32
CA SER A 292 12.07 -9.16 8.53
C SER A 292 11.02 -10.09 9.14
N SER A 293 11.46 -11.04 9.96
CA SER A 293 10.56 -12.03 10.55
C SER A 293 9.52 -11.38 11.48
N ALA A 294 9.82 -10.28 12.19
CA ALA A 294 8.80 -9.60 12.98
C ALA A 294 7.70 -8.98 12.12
N MET A 295 8.05 -8.38 10.98
CA MET A 295 7.07 -7.88 10.00
C MET A 295 6.22 -9.00 9.42
N GLY A 296 6.83 -10.14 9.05
CA GLY A 296 6.09 -11.31 8.59
C GLY A 296 5.09 -11.82 9.65
N TYR A 297 5.46 -11.78 10.93
CA TYR A 297 4.54 -12.10 12.02
C TYR A 297 3.36 -11.13 12.09
N GLN A 298 3.58 -9.82 11.93
CA GLN A 298 2.49 -8.83 11.94
C GLN A 298 1.50 -9.07 10.80
N LEU A 299 1.99 -9.35 9.59
CA LEU A 299 1.14 -9.67 8.44
C LEU A 299 0.26 -10.88 8.74
N ALA A 300 0.87 -11.98 9.18
CA ALA A 300 0.15 -13.21 9.47
C ALA A 300 -0.91 -13.00 10.57
N ARG A 301 -0.57 -12.27 11.64
CA ARG A 301 -1.53 -11.92 12.70
C ARG A 301 -2.72 -11.15 12.14
N ILE A 302 -2.48 -10.11 11.35
CA ILE A 302 -3.56 -9.29 10.76
C ILE A 302 -4.48 -10.13 9.87
N LEU A 303 -3.92 -11.01 9.05
CA LEU A 303 -4.72 -11.87 8.18
C LEU A 303 -5.55 -12.90 8.97
N LEU A 304 -5.00 -13.48 10.04
CA LEU A 304 -5.78 -14.34 10.94
C LEU A 304 -6.88 -13.56 11.67
N ASP A 305 -6.58 -12.36 12.19
CA ASP A 305 -7.56 -11.46 12.83
C ASP A 305 -8.68 -11.04 11.85
N ALA A 306 -8.35 -10.93 10.56
CA ALA A 306 -9.32 -10.69 9.49
C ALA A 306 -10.22 -11.89 9.20
N GLY A 307 -9.87 -13.10 9.68
CA GLY A 307 -10.68 -14.31 9.56
C GLY A 307 -10.15 -15.32 8.55
N VAL A 308 -8.88 -15.22 8.16
CA VAL A 308 -8.18 -16.32 7.48
C VAL A 308 -8.01 -17.49 8.46
N PRO A 309 -8.41 -18.73 8.11
CA PRO A 309 -8.24 -19.87 9.01
C PRO A 309 -6.76 -20.18 9.30
N LYS A 310 -6.44 -20.53 10.55
CA LYS A 310 -5.08 -20.82 11.03
C LYS A 310 -4.35 -21.91 10.24
N GLY A 311 -5.06 -22.93 9.77
CA GLY A 311 -4.48 -23.99 8.94
C GLY A 311 -4.27 -23.58 7.48
N LEU A 312 -4.95 -22.52 7.02
CA LEU A 312 -4.89 -22.05 5.65
C LEU A 312 -3.70 -21.11 5.43
N LEU A 313 -3.47 -20.17 6.34
CA LEU A 313 -2.26 -19.34 6.34
C LEU A 313 -1.38 -19.75 7.51
N GLN A 314 -0.21 -20.28 7.18
CA GLN A 314 0.81 -20.62 8.17
C GLN A 314 2.01 -19.69 7.99
N TYR A 315 2.37 -18.98 9.06
CA TYR A 315 3.60 -18.19 9.15
C TYR A 315 4.76 -19.11 9.53
N VAL A 316 5.74 -19.23 8.62
CA VAL A 316 6.80 -20.24 8.69
C VAL A 316 8.19 -19.59 8.62
N PRO A 317 8.62 -18.82 9.63
CA PRO A 317 9.97 -18.27 9.67
C PRO A 317 11.01 -19.38 9.77
N GLY A 318 12.15 -19.20 9.10
CA GLY A 318 13.26 -20.14 9.16
C GLY A 318 14.32 -19.85 8.10
N GLY A 319 15.38 -20.65 8.11
CA GLY A 319 16.58 -20.47 7.29
C GLY A 319 16.43 -20.82 5.79
N PRO A 320 17.52 -20.73 5.01
CA PRO A 320 17.52 -21.13 3.61
C PRO A 320 17.19 -22.62 3.40
N GLU A 321 17.60 -23.49 4.33
CA GLU A 321 17.36 -24.94 4.29
C GLU A 321 15.86 -25.25 4.37
N LEU A 322 15.13 -24.53 5.22
CA LEU A 322 13.66 -24.62 5.27
C LEU A 322 13.05 -24.18 3.93
N GLY A 323 13.56 -23.08 3.35
CA GLY A 323 13.10 -22.61 2.04
C GLY A 323 13.28 -23.65 0.94
N ARG A 324 14.42 -24.34 0.93
CA ARG A 324 14.70 -25.45 0.00
C ARG A 324 13.71 -26.59 0.18
N GLU A 325 13.52 -27.06 1.42
CA GLU A 325 12.61 -28.16 1.73
C GLU A 325 11.15 -27.83 1.32
N LEU A 326 10.70 -26.60 1.56
CA LEU A 326 9.39 -26.13 1.11
C LEU A 326 9.24 -26.19 -0.41
N VAL A 327 10.28 -25.79 -1.16
CA VAL A 327 10.27 -25.80 -2.63
C VAL A 327 10.30 -27.21 -3.21
N GLU A 328 11.04 -28.13 -2.59
CA GLU A 328 11.18 -29.52 -3.05
C GLU A 328 9.97 -30.41 -2.69
N SER A 329 9.10 -29.93 -1.78
CA SER A 329 7.92 -30.68 -1.35
C SER A 329 6.93 -30.93 -2.48
N ALA A 330 6.63 -32.22 -2.74
CA ALA A 330 5.65 -32.63 -3.74
C ALA A 330 4.20 -32.17 -3.46
N ALA A 331 3.91 -31.71 -2.24
CA ALA A 331 2.61 -31.15 -1.88
C ALA A 331 2.40 -29.72 -2.40
N VAL A 332 3.47 -29.00 -2.72
CA VAL A 332 3.45 -27.60 -3.15
C VAL A 332 3.13 -27.50 -4.64
N ARG A 333 2.21 -26.60 -4.99
CA ARG A 333 1.67 -26.45 -6.35
C ARG A 333 2.05 -25.12 -7.00
N THR A 334 2.30 -24.11 -6.18
CA THR A 334 2.70 -22.78 -6.61
C THR A 334 3.79 -22.27 -5.69
N ILE A 335 4.81 -21.62 -6.26
CA ILE A 335 5.84 -20.91 -5.50
C ILE A 335 5.78 -19.45 -5.97
N ALA A 336 5.57 -18.54 -5.02
CA ALA A 336 5.75 -17.11 -5.23
C ALA A 336 7.04 -16.69 -4.52
N PHE A 337 8.01 -16.20 -5.29
CA PHE A 337 9.34 -15.82 -4.83
C PHE A 337 9.67 -14.43 -5.36
N THR A 338 10.27 -13.60 -4.52
CA THR A 338 10.83 -12.30 -4.91
C THR A 338 12.12 -12.04 -4.15
#